data_AF-A0A4S9TK33-F1
#
_entry.id   AF-A0A4S9TK33-F1
#
_cell.length_a   1.000
_cell.length_b   1.000
_cell.length_c   1.000
_cell.angle_alpha   90.00
_cell.angle_beta   90.00
_cell.angle_gamma   90.00
#
_symmetry.space_group_name_H-M   'P 1'
#
loop_
_entity.id
_entity.type
_entity.pdbx_description
1 polymer ?
#
loop_
_entity_poly.entity_id
_entity_poly.type
_entity_poly.pdbx_seq_one_letter_code
_entity_poly.pdbx_strand_id
1 'polypeptide(L)'
;MAASPVSGRSTKDTLKLLYKTHMVTVEVGPEKEHFVVHQSLICDKSRYFAKALSGSFQEGITRFVRLPDVSPILFRIFVAWLYHGKLAYVATDAGIDEDFASLEFTEEDIEKTEIDQTDVYPPDDTGSNSAVSNDSETDCGTLRNTKSTFTVENPRVQTSSSTKPANNTVIPTDFKNDEENPESWALHVFTKLYVFAERFDIRQLRADALDRLATVMDKGQVLLGFGAIQYLYLNTTANSKLRTYIVHRTAYRCKFAEPASEYEKLPVEFLVAVLLTNGRRLTDKQCDECHQRALKLRGLLDFEHDDVCKTQDLAPYKLDMCFYHEHPDEEERKACAARRTTTE
;
A
#
# COMPACT_ATOMS: atom_id res chain seq x y z
N MET A 1 -14.82 37.61 8.92
CA MET A 1 -15.68 36.40 8.97
C MET A 1 -14.87 35.32 9.64
N ALA A 2 -15.34 34.78 10.75
CA ALA A 2 -14.62 33.80 11.54
C ALA A 2 -14.53 32.48 10.76
N ALA A 3 -13.32 31.93 10.64
CA ALA A 3 -13.10 30.60 10.09
C ALA A 3 -13.80 29.57 10.99
N SER A 4 -14.69 28.77 10.40
CA SER A 4 -15.30 27.62 11.06
C SER A 4 -14.20 26.61 11.45
N PRO A 5 -14.33 25.93 12.60
CA PRO A 5 -13.31 25.01 13.05
C PRO A 5 -13.32 23.75 12.18
N VAL A 6 -12.17 23.47 11.59
CA VAL A 6 -11.83 22.26 10.82
C VAL A 6 -12.22 21.02 11.62
N SER A 7 -13.01 20.11 11.05
CA SER A 7 -13.48 18.89 11.72
C SER A 7 -12.38 17.82 11.79
N GLY A 8 -11.35 18.09 12.58
CA GLY A 8 -10.62 17.06 13.31
C GLY A 8 -11.13 17.06 14.74
N ARG A 9 -11.24 15.90 15.39
CA ARG A 9 -11.51 15.86 16.84
C ARG A 9 -10.46 16.72 17.54
N SER A 10 -10.90 17.69 18.34
CA SER A 10 -9.98 18.52 19.11
C SER A 10 -9.11 17.62 20.00
N THR A 11 -7.85 18.00 20.24
CA THR A 11 -6.97 17.33 21.22
C THR A 11 -7.69 17.11 22.57
N LYS A 12 -8.58 18.03 22.96
CA LYS A 12 -9.41 17.91 24.16
C LYS A 12 -10.38 16.72 24.11
N ASP A 13 -10.92 16.38 22.94
CA ASP A 13 -11.86 15.27 22.79
C ASP A 13 -11.13 13.94 22.80
N THR A 14 -9.95 13.84 22.16
CA THR A 14 -9.06 12.68 22.27
C THR A 14 -8.65 12.42 23.72
N LEU A 15 -8.26 13.46 24.46
CA LEU A 15 -7.89 13.32 25.88
C LEU A 15 -9.07 12.85 26.75
N LYS A 16 -10.31 13.29 26.47
CA LYS A 16 -11.50 12.81 27.19
C LYS A 16 -11.74 11.31 27.02
N LEU A 17 -11.37 10.73 25.88
CA LEU A 17 -11.51 9.28 25.64
C LEU A 17 -10.59 8.47 26.56
N LEU A 18 -9.39 8.98 26.87
CA LEU A 18 -8.41 8.27 27.69
C LEU A 18 -8.92 7.99 29.11
N TYR A 19 -9.67 8.92 29.71
CA TYR A 19 -10.16 8.77 31.09
C TYR A 19 -11.44 7.94 31.24
N LYS A 20 -12.07 7.52 30.14
CA LYS A 20 -13.37 6.81 30.16
C LYS A 20 -13.35 5.44 29.50
N THR A 21 -12.20 5.04 28.98
CA THR A 21 -12.04 3.80 28.22
C THR A 21 -11.24 2.77 29.00
N HIS A 22 -11.48 1.51 28.67
CA HIS A 22 -10.69 0.40 29.18
C HIS A 22 -9.43 0.21 28.32
N MET A 23 -8.45 -0.49 28.89
CA MET A 23 -7.29 -0.97 28.15
C MET A 23 -7.63 -2.28 27.45
N VAL A 24 -7.02 -2.48 26.29
CA VAL A 24 -6.97 -3.74 25.54
C VAL A 24 -5.52 -4.18 25.42
N THR A 25 -5.27 -5.48 25.48
CA THR A 25 -3.96 -6.06 25.21
C THR A 25 -3.92 -6.64 23.81
N VAL A 26 -2.91 -6.27 23.03
CA VAL A 26 -2.64 -6.84 21.71
C VAL A 26 -1.33 -7.62 21.79
N GLU A 27 -1.39 -8.92 21.54
CA GLU A 27 -0.23 -9.82 21.43
C GLU A 27 0.23 -9.86 19.97
N VAL A 28 1.48 -9.50 19.72
CA VAL A 28 2.00 -9.26 18.37
C VAL A 28 3.24 -10.11 18.10
N GLY A 29 3.27 -10.68 16.90
CA GLY A 29 4.43 -11.39 16.36
C GLY A 29 4.66 -12.78 16.98
N PRO A 30 5.65 -13.52 16.45
CA PRO A 30 6.02 -14.83 16.97
C PRO A 30 6.56 -14.77 18.40
N GLU A 31 7.18 -13.64 18.77
CA GLU A 31 7.70 -13.34 20.11
C GLU A 31 6.59 -13.06 21.14
N LYS A 32 5.33 -12.91 20.70
CA LYS A 32 4.16 -12.63 21.55
C LYS A 32 4.33 -11.38 22.41
N GLU A 33 4.88 -10.31 21.84
CA GLU A 33 5.04 -9.03 22.54
C GLU A 33 3.66 -8.44 22.85
N HIS A 34 3.45 -8.00 24.10
CA HIS A 34 2.17 -7.44 24.55
C HIS A 34 2.16 -5.92 24.53
N PHE A 35 1.20 -5.36 23.79
CA PHE A 35 0.92 -3.93 23.72
C PHE A 35 -0.38 -3.61 24.43
N VAL A 36 -0.33 -2.74 25.45
CA VAL A 36 -1.50 -2.33 26.22
C VAL A 36 -1.92 -0.94 25.78
N VAL A 37 -3.08 -0.82 25.12
CA VAL A 37 -3.55 0.44 24.53
C VAL A 37 -4.99 0.78 24.93
N HIS A 38 -5.36 2.04 24.85
CA HIS A 38 -6.73 2.48 25.12
C HIS A 38 -7.67 1.99 24.01
N GLN A 39 -8.67 1.18 24.36
CA GLN A 39 -9.60 0.55 23.40
C GLN A 39 -10.28 1.60 22.51
N SER A 40 -10.80 2.67 23.11
CA SER A 40 -11.48 3.71 22.34
C SER A 40 -10.57 4.42 21.33
N LEU A 41 -9.27 4.53 21.60
CA LEU A 41 -8.31 5.19 20.70
C LEU A 41 -8.02 4.30 19.48
N ILE A 42 -7.72 3.02 19.71
CA ILE A 42 -7.44 2.07 18.62
C ILE A 42 -8.70 1.82 17.77
N CYS A 43 -9.89 1.72 18.39
CA CYS A 43 -11.15 1.57 17.67
C CYS A 43 -11.57 2.83 16.90
N ASP A 44 -11.25 4.03 17.39
CA ASP A 44 -11.53 5.28 16.66
C ASP A 44 -10.74 5.37 15.34
N LYS A 45 -9.51 4.84 15.34
CA LYS A 45 -8.62 4.89 14.18
C LYS A 45 -8.74 3.69 13.24
N SER A 46 -9.19 2.55 13.73
CA SER A 46 -9.25 1.30 12.97
C SER A 46 -10.65 0.69 13.00
N ARG A 47 -11.26 0.52 11.83
CA ARG A 47 -12.54 -0.19 11.73
C ARG A 47 -12.39 -1.67 12.05
N TYR A 48 -11.21 -2.26 11.80
CA TYR A 48 -10.90 -3.63 12.20
C TYR A 48 -10.98 -3.79 13.72
N PHE A 49 -10.22 -2.99 14.48
CA PHE A 49 -10.22 -3.07 15.94
C PHE A 49 -11.57 -2.66 16.53
N ALA A 50 -12.26 -1.69 15.92
CA ALA A 50 -13.63 -1.35 16.29
C ALA A 50 -14.56 -2.57 16.22
N LYS A 51 -14.49 -3.35 15.13
CA LYS A 51 -15.29 -4.56 14.97
C LYS A 51 -14.84 -5.66 15.94
N ALA A 52 -13.54 -5.98 15.98
CA ALA A 52 -12.99 -7.05 16.81
C ALA A 52 -13.27 -6.84 18.31
N LEU A 53 -13.19 -5.60 18.78
CA LEU A 53 -13.39 -5.24 20.18
C LEU A 53 -14.82 -4.75 20.48
N SER A 54 -15.74 -4.90 19.52
CA SER A 54 -17.16 -4.65 19.72
C SER A 54 -17.96 -5.95 19.74
N GLY A 55 -18.95 -6.04 20.64
CA GLY A 55 -19.90 -7.15 20.67
C GLY A 55 -19.44 -8.35 21.51
N SER A 56 -19.94 -9.53 21.13
CA SER A 56 -19.85 -10.78 21.90
C SER A 56 -18.77 -11.76 21.39
N PHE A 57 -17.90 -11.31 20.49
CA PHE A 57 -16.72 -12.10 20.09
C PHE A 57 -15.75 -12.24 21.27
N GLN A 58 -14.89 -13.27 21.23
CA GLN A 58 -13.96 -13.56 22.32
C GLN A 58 -13.08 -12.36 22.64
N GLU A 59 -12.64 -11.61 21.64
CA GLU A 59 -11.81 -10.42 21.78
C GLU A 59 -12.57 -9.27 22.46
N GLY A 60 -13.87 -9.09 22.16
CA GLY A 60 -14.72 -8.11 22.82
C GLY A 60 -14.97 -8.41 24.30
N ILE A 61 -14.97 -9.70 24.66
CA ILE A 61 -15.14 -10.18 26.05
C ILE A 61 -13.80 -10.15 26.80
N THR A 62 -12.78 -10.77 26.23
CA THR A 62 -11.44 -10.94 26.83
C THR A 62 -10.59 -9.68 26.79
N ARG A 63 -10.91 -8.75 25.87
CA ARG A 63 -10.11 -7.55 25.58
C ARG A 63 -8.67 -7.89 25.23
N PHE A 64 -8.53 -8.97 24.48
CA PHE A 64 -7.26 -9.52 24.04
C PHE A 64 -7.32 -9.82 22.55
N VAL A 65 -6.33 -9.34 21.79
CA VAL A 65 -6.24 -9.57 20.34
C VAL A 65 -4.88 -10.19 20.02
N ARG A 66 -4.84 -11.20 19.16
CA ARG A 66 -3.60 -11.85 18.70
C ARG A 66 -3.33 -11.53 17.24
N LEU A 67 -2.11 -11.10 16.95
CA LEU A 67 -1.61 -10.76 15.62
C LEU A 67 -0.25 -11.45 15.38
N PRO A 68 -0.21 -12.78 15.22
CA PRO A 68 1.03 -13.56 15.20
C PRO A 68 1.95 -13.26 14.02
N ASP A 69 1.39 -12.73 12.93
CA ASP A 69 2.05 -12.44 11.66
C ASP A 69 2.39 -10.95 11.48
N VAL A 70 2.15 -10.13 12.50
CA VAL A 70 2.52 -8.71 12.50
C VAL A 70 3.85 -8.54 13.22
N SER A 71 4.77 -7.77 12.61
CA SER A 71 6.03 -7.41 13.28
C SER A 71 5.77 -6.51 14.50
N PRO A 72 6.36 -6.81 15.68
CA PRO A 72 6.30 -5.92 16.83
C PRO A 72 6.84 -4.52 16.55
N ILE A 73 7.86 -4.39 15.69
CA ILE A 73 8.44 -3.09 15.30
C ILE A 73 7.40 -2.24 14.54
N LEU A 74 6.67 -2.83 13.57
CA LEU A 74 5.58 -2.12 12.89
C LEU A 74 4.48 -1.71 13.85
N PHE A 75 4.13 -2.58 14.79
CA PHE A 75 3.11 -2.28 15.77
C PHE A 75 3.54 -1.18 16.75
N ARG A 76 4.83 -1.10 17.12
CA ARG A 76 5.39 0.04 17.88
C ARG A 76 5.24 1.35 17.14
N ILE A 77 5.57 1.41 15.85
CA ILE A 77 5.36 2.61 15.01
C ILE A 77 3.88 3.00 15.02
N PHE A 78 2.98 2.02 14.87
CA PHE A 78 1.54 2.26 14.93
C PHE A 78 1.10 2.81 16.29
N VAL A 79 1.55 2.23 17.40
CA VAL A 79 1.20 2.69 18.76
C VAL A 79 1.73 4.10 19.02
N ALA A 80 2.99 4.38 18.65
CA ALA A 80 3.56 5.71 18.76
C ALA A 80 2.73 6.73 17.95
N TRP A 81 2.41 6.40 16.69
CA TRP A 81 1.53 7.22 15.85
C TRP A 81 0.13 7.40 16.45
N LEU A 82 -0.44 6.34 17.04
CA LEU A 82 -1.77 6.35 17.62
C LEU A 82 -1.91 7.38 18.75
N TYR A 83 -0.87 7.52 19.58
CA TYR A 83 -0.85 8.48 20.68
C TYR A 83 -0.32 9.86 20.28
N HIS A 84 0.66 9.94 19.38
CA HIS A 84 1.30 11.21 19.01
C HIS A 84 0.59 11.93 17.86
N GLY A 85 -0.17 11.21 17.03
CA GLY A 85 -0.80 11.75 15.82
C GLY A 85 0.18 12.05 14.67
N LYS A 86 1.45 11.66 14.82
CA LYS A 86 2.52 11.76 13.82
C LYS A 86 3.38 10.50 13.86
N LEU A 87 3.99 10.14 12.73
CA LEU A 87 4.94 9.03 12.69
C LEU A 87 6.12 9.34 13.62
N ALA A 88 6.40 8.42 14.52
CA ALA A 88 7.49 8.46 15.48
C ALA A 88 7.86 7.02 15.82
N TYR A 89 9.12 6.80 16.19
CA TYR A 89 9.62 5.50 16.61
C TYR A 89 10.64 5.71 17.72
N VAL A 90 10.69 4.79 18.67
CA VAL A 90 11.72 4.75 19.71
C VAL A 90 12.41 3.42 19.56
N ALA A 91 13.72 3.44 19.34
CA ALA A 91 14.48 2.23 19.06
C ALA A 91 14.47 1.26 20.24
N THR A 92 14.63 -0.02 19.93
CA THR A 92 15.04 -1.01 20.93
C THR A 92 16.50 -0.75 21.36
N ASP A 93 16.96 -1.51 22.35
CA ASP A 93 18.37 -1.54 22.73
C ASP A 93 19.29 -1.97 21.56
N ALA A 94 18.75 -2.60 20.50
CA ALA A 94 19.51 -2.96 19.31
C ALA A 94 19.80 -1.77 18.39
N GLY A 95 18.99 -0.70 18.46
CA GLY A 95 19.10 0.47 17.59
C GLY A 95 18.10 0.48 16.43
N ILE A 96 17.82 1.68 15.92
CA ILE A 96 16.80 1.90 14.87
C ILE A 96 17.17 1.25 13.54
N ASP A 97 18.47 1.18 13.22
CA ASP A 97 18.95 0.60 11.96
C ASP A 97 18.70 -0.92 11.96
N GLU A 98 19.04 -1.61 13.04
CA GLU A 98 18.77 -3.03 13.27
C GLU A 98 17.26 -3.32 13.31
N ASP A 99 16.49 -2.49 14.02
CA ASP A 99 15.04 -2.60 14.09
C ASP A 99 14.41 -2.52 12.70
N PHE A 100 14.82 -1.56 11.88
CA PHE A 100 14.30 -1.40 10.53
C PHE A 100 14.86 -2.42 9.54
N ALA A 101 16.07 -2.93 9.74
CA ALA A 101 16.60 -4.04 8.95
C ALA A 101 15.71 -5.29 9.10
N SER A 102 15.13 -5.53 10.29
CA SER A 102 14.16 -6.62 10.51
C SER A 102 12.87 -6.49 9.67
N LEU A 103 12.60 -5.30 9.13
CA LEU A 103 11.45 -5.02 8.28
C LEU A 103 11.77 -5.10 6.78
N GLU A 104 13.00 -5.42 6.39
CA GLU A 104 13.33 -5.62 4.98
C GLU A 104 12.44 -6.71 4.35
N PHE A 105 12.29 -6.66 3.03
CA PHE A 105 11.50 -7.66 2.32
C PHE A 105 12.27 -8.97 2.27
N THR A 106 11.65 -10.05 2.73
CA THR A 106 12.18 -11.40 2.61
C THR A 106 11.72 -12.04 1.30
N GLU A 107 12.29 -13.18 0.93
CA GLU A 107 11.73 -13.97 -0.19
C GLU A 107 10.30 -14.44 0.13
N GLU A 108 10.03 -14.81 1.39
CA GLU A 108 8.68 -15.20 1.86
C GLU A 108 7.64 -14.07 1.68
N ASP A 109 8.04 -12.80 1.85
CA ASP A 109 7.20 -11.63 1.63
C ASP A 109 6.78 -11.46 0.15
N ILE A 110 7.56 -12.03 -0.77
CA ILE A 110 7.49 -11.81 -2.22
C ILE A 110 6.98 -13.07 -2.96
N GLU A 111 6.95 -14.22 -2.31
CA GLU A 111 6.37 -15.45 -2.84
C GLU A 111 4.85 -15.52 -2.62
N LYS A 112 4.11 -15.97 -3.64
CA LYS A 112 2.70 -16.33 -3.47
C LYS A 112 2.65 -17.61 -2.64
N THR A 113 2.35 -17.51 -1.36
CA THR A 113 1.95 -18.69 -0.59
C THR A 113 0.62 -19.18 -1.17
N GLU A 114 0.66 -20.32 -1.87
CA GLU A 114 -0.55 -21.10 -2.13
C GLU A 114 -1.10 -21.50 -0.77
N ILE A 115 -2.22 -20.89 -0.36
CA ILE A 115 -2.95 -21.33 0.84
C ILE A 115 -3.51 -22.71 0.49
N ASP A 116 -2.91 -23.75 1.04
CA ASP A 116 -3.46 -25.10 1.01
C ASP A 116 -4.84 -25.06 1.70
N GLN A 117 -5.90 -25.36 0.95
CA GLN A 117 -7.27 -25.45 1.47
C GLN A 117 -7.42 -26.76 2.26
N THR A 118 -6.69 -26.91 3.35
CA THR A 118 -6.92 -27.94 4.35
C THR A 118 -6.58 -27.39 5.72
N ASP A 119 -7.52 -26.66 6.32
CA ASP A 119 -7.77 -26.65 7.76
C ASP A 119 -9.00 -25.78 8.06
N VAL A 120 -10.14 -26.14 7.45
CA VAL A 120 -11.44 -25.80 8.01
C VAL A 120 -11.78 -26.92 8.99
N TYR A 121 -11.56 -26.68 10.29
CA TYR A 121 -12.27 -27.43 11.33
C TYR A 121 -13.76 -27.16 11.15
N PRO A 122 -14.60 -28.17 10.87
CA PRO A 122 -16.03 -27.99 10.95
C PRO A 122 -16.44 -27.87 12.43
N PRO A 123 -17.43 -27.03 12.77
CA PRO A 123 -18.11 -27.18 14.05
C PRO A 123 -18.85 -28.52 14.04
N ASP A 124 -18.51 -29.36 15.02
CA ASP A 124 -19.30 -30.52 15.41
C ASP A 124 -20.72 -30.04 15.72
N ASP A 125 -21.71 -30.51 14.97
CA ASP A 125 -23.05 -30.69 15.51
C ASP A 125 -23.73 -31.89 14.86
N THR A 126 -24.03 -32.84 15.73
CA THR A 126 -24.76 -34.07 15.47
C THR A 126 -26.26 -33.77 15.54
N GLY A 127 -27.06 -34.20 14.54
CA GLY A 127 -28.51 -34.22 14.71
C GLY A 127 -29.41 -34.24 13.47
N SER A 128 -29.51 -35.40 12.81
CA SER A 128 -30.69 -35.98 12.11
C SER A 128 -31.46 -35.20 11.02
N ASN A 129 -31.22 -35.66 9.78
CA ASN A 129 -32.16 -36.15 8.76
C ASN A 129 -33.59 -35.57 8.66
N SER A 130 -33.92 -35.03 7.48
CA SER A 130 -34.89 -35.69 6.58
C SER A 130 -34.71 -35.23 5.13
N ALA A 131 -34.77 -36.20 4.23
CA ALA A 131 -34.64 -36.08 2.78
C ALA A 131 -35.97 -35.65 2.14
N VAL A 132 -35.93 -34.88 1.05
CA VAL A 132 -36.73 -35.08 -0.18
C VAL A 132 -36.01 -34.42 -1.37
N SER A 133 -35.91 -35.19 -2.45
CA SER A 133 -35.33 -34.92 -3.76
C SER A 133 -36.09 -33.84 -4.57
N ASN A 134 -35.42 -33.21 -5.55
CA ASN A 134 -35.81 -33.32 -6.96
C ASN A 134 -34.83 -32.62 -7.92
N ASP A 135 -34.71 -33.29 -9.05
CA ASP A 135 -33.88 -33.06 -10.23
C ASP A 135 -34.18 -31.76 -11.00
N SER A 136 -33.18 -31.22 -11.70
CA SER A 136 -33.26 -31.04 -13.16
C SER A 136 -31.93 -30.54 -13.74
N GLU A 137 -31.41 -31.32 -14.69
CA GLU A 137 -30.28 -31.06 -15.59
C GLU A 137 -30.60 -29.93 -16.58
N THR A 138 -29.59 -29.16 -17.02
CA THR A 138 -29.44 -28.78 -18.43
C THR A 138 -27.97 -28.49 -18.76
N ASP A 139 -27.64 -28.81 -20.01
CA ASP A 139 -26.39 -29.30 -20.57
C ASP A 139 -25.57 -28.24 -21.36
N CYS A 140 -24.30 -28.63 -21.57
CA CYS A 140 -23.41 -28.42 -22.72
C CYS A 140 -22.77 -27.08 -23.09
N GLY A 141 -21.44 -27.14 -23.28
CA GLY A 141 -20.71 -26.21 -24.15
C GLY A 141 -19.18 -26.30 -24.18
N THR A 142 -18.57 -27.48 -24.20
CA THR A 142 -17.10 -27.65 -24.34
C THR A 142 -16.67 -27.59 -25.82
N LEU A 143 -15.79 -26.66 -26.20
CA LEU A 143 -14.99 -26.69 -27.44
C LEU A 143 -13.57 -26.15 -27.15
N ARG A 144 -12.60 -27.03 -26.88
CA ARG A 144 -11.61 -27.62 -27.79
C ARG A 144 -10.45 -26.68 -28.18
N ASN A 145 -9.31 -26.94 -27.54
CA ASN A 145 -7.98 -26.45 -27.88
C ASN A 145 -7.58 -26.82 -29.32
N THR A 146 -7.03 -25.85 -30.06
CA THR A 146 -6.18 -26.10 -31.24
C THR A 146 -4.84 -25.41 -31.06
N LYS A 147 -3.82 -26.27 -30.95
CA LYS A 147 -2.38 -26.00 -30.97
C LYS A 147 -2.01 -25.43 -32.35
N SER A 148 -1.36 -24.27 -32.41
CA SER A 148 -0.71 -23.81 -33.64
C SER A 148 0.76 -23.53 -33.35
N THR A 149 1.60 -24.40 -33.91
CA THR A 149 3.05 -24.38 -33.89
C THR A 149 3.54 -23.29 -34.84
N PHE A 150 4.39 -22.38 -34.36
CA PHE A 150 5.19 -21.53 -35.25
C PHE A 150 6.65 -21.59 -34.80
N THR A 151 7.47 -22.26 -35.60
CA THR A 151 8.93 -22.33 -35.48
C THR A 151 9.54 -21.10 -36.14
N VAL A 152 10.39 -20.36 -35.41
CA VAL A 152 11.31 -19.38 -36.01
C VAL A 152 12.72 -19.78 -35.60
N GLU A 153 13.55 -20.00 -36.62
CA GLU A 153 14.94 -20.43 -36.54
C GLU A 153 15.83 -19.34 -35.93
N ASN A 154 16.84 -19.81 -35.20
CA ASN A 154 17.82 -19.04 -34.46
C ASN A 154 19.15 -18.99 -35.24
N PRO A 155 19.72 -17.82 -35.56
CA PRO A 155 21.11 -17.73 -35.99
C PRO A 155 22.07 -17.52 -34.81
N ARG A 156 23.13 -18.35 -34.80
CA ARG A 156 24.17 -18.48 -33.79
C ARG A 156 25.14 -17.28 -33.74
N VAL A 157 25.30 -16.74 -32.53
CA VAL A 157 26.55 -16.35 -31.81
C VAL A 157 27.62 -15.52 -32.55
N GLN A 158 27.94 -14.34 -31.99
CA GLN A 158 29.34 -13.97 -31.74
C GLN A 158 29.49 -13.29 -30.37
N THR A 159 30.27 -13.97 -29.52
CA THR A 159 30.79 -13.53 -28.23
C THR A 159 31.84 -12.44 -28.44
N SER A 160 31.68 -11.30 -27.77
CA SER A 160 32.83 -10.48 -27.39
C SER A 160 32.60 -9.95 -25.96
N SER A 161 33.53 -10.34 -25.11
CA SER A 161 33.64 -9.97 -23.70
C SER A 161 33.94 -8.48 -23.57
N SER A 162 33.09 -7.76 -22.84
CA SER A 162 33.51 -6.51 -22.22
C SER A 162 32.89 -6.43 -20.83
N THR A 163 33.77 -6.21 -19.86
CA THR A 163 33.53 -6.35 -18.43
C THR A 163 33.09 -5.00 -17.84
N LYS A 164 32.05 -5.05 -16.99
CA LYS A 164 31.53 -4.04 -16.02
C LYS A 164 30.42 -3.08 -16.47
N PRO A 165 29.63 -2.53 -15.52
CA PRO A 165 29.23 -3.06 -14.20
C PRO A 165 27.72 -3.34 -14.14
N ALA A 166 27.32 -4.30 -13.30
CA ALA A 166 25.93 -4.47 -12.93
C ALA A 166 25.42 -3.19 -12.26
N ASN A 167 24.34 -2.62 -12.76
CA ASN A 167 23.58 -1.58 -12.08
C ASN A 167 22.81 -2.19 -10.88
N ASN A 168 23.53 -2.81 -9.95
CA ASN A 168 23.11 -2.75 -8.56
C ASN A 168 23.40 -1.31 -8.15
N THR A 169 22.36 -0.49 -8.13
CA THR A 169 22.43 0.76 -7.38
C THR A 169 22.69 0.34 -5.94
N VAL A 170 23.96 0.35 -5.54
CA VAL A 170 24.35 0.35 -4.14
C VAL A 170 23.72 1.63 -3.60
N ILE A 171 22.57 1.46 -2.94
CA ILE A 171 22.01 2.48 -2.08
C ILE A 171 23.15 2.79 -1.09
N PRO A 172 23.57 4.04 -0.93
CA PRO A 172 24.52 4.38 0.12
C PRO A 172 23.97 3.83 1.45
N THR A 173 24.62 2.82 2.01
CA THR A 173 24.21 2.14 3.25
C THR A 173 24.43 3.00 4.49
N ASP A 174 24.84 4.26 4.33
CA ASP A 174 25.16 5.19 5.41
C ASP A 174 24.09 6.29 5.59
N PHE A 175 22.82 6.01 5.32
CA PHE A 175 21.73 6.84 5.81
C PHE A 175 21.29 6.31 7.17
N LYS A 176 21.87 6.88 8.24
CA LYS A 176 21.44 6.58 9.61
C LYS A 176 19.97 6.96 9.78
N ASN A 177 19.18 6.04 10.32
CA ASN A 177 17.82 6.36 10.69
C ASN A 177 17.81 7.22 11.97
N ASP A 178 16.83 8.10 12.09
CA ASP A 178 16.64 9.01 13.23
C ASP A 178 15.22 8.78 13.77
N GLU A 179 15.13 8.49 15.05
CA GLU A 179 13.88 8.21 15.79
C GLU A 179 12.86 9.33 15.68
N GLU A 180 13.32 10.58 15.72
CA GLU A 180 12.48 11.78 15.71
C GLU A 180 12.24 12.32 14.30
N ASN A 181 13.05 11.90 13.32
CA ASN A 181 12.94 12.33 11.94
C ASN A 181 12.56 11.18 10.99
N PRO A 182 11.25 10.93 10.78
CA PRO A 182 10.81 9.93 9.81
C PRO A 182 11.16 10.23 8.34
N GLU A 183 11.87 11.31 8.00
CA GLU A 183 12.37 11.49 6.62
C GLU A 183 13.67 10.74 6.36
N SER A 184 14.37 10.32 7.41
CA SER A 184 15.58 9.51 7.26
C SER A 184 15.27 8.02 7.18
N TRP A 185 14.02 7.62 7.44
CA TRP A 185 13.61 6.22 7.52
C TRP A 185 13.66 5.53 6.15
N ALA A 186 14.01 4.24 6.16
CA ALA A 186 14.05 3.44 4.95
C ALA A 186 12.66 3.26 4.29
N LEU A 187 12.64 3.19 2.94
CA LEU A 187 11.40 3.13 2.14
C LEU A 187 10.52 1.91 2.45
N HIS A 188 11.13 0.78 2.80
CA HIS A 188 10.39 -0.44 3.14
C HIS A 188 9.54 -0.29 4.40
N VAL A 189 9.98 0.54 5.36
CA VAL A 189 9.23 0.85 6.58
C VAL A 189 7.87 1.45 6.23
N PHE A 190 7.84 2.48 5.39
CA PHE A 190 6.59 3.12 4.97
C PHE A 190 5.72 2.20 4.09
N THR A 191 6.35 1.37 3.28
CA THR A 191 5.64 0.41 2.43
C THR A 191 4.92 -0.64 3.30
N LYS A 192 5.63 -1.27 4.25
CA LYS A 192 5.05 -2.24 5.18
C LYS A 192 4.04 -1.58 6.13
N LEU A 193 4.29 -0.35 6.58
CA LEU A 193 3.35 0.40 7.41
C LEU A 193 2.05 0.73 6.66
N TYR A 194 2.13 1.09 5.39
CA TYR A 194 0.95 1.31 4.56
C TYR A 194 0.14 0.02 4.39
N VAL A 195 0.81 -1.11 4.10
CA VAL A 195 0.16 -2.43 4.00
C VAL A 195 -0.54 -2.81 5.30
N PHE A 196 0.16 -2.65 6.43
CA PHE A 196 -0.42 -2.81 7.76
C PHE A 196 -1.68 -1.93 7.94
N ALA A 197 -1.59 -0.65 7.60
CA ALA A 197 -2.69 0.29 7.73
C ALA A 197 -3.87 -0.05 6.80
N GLU A 198 -3.64 -0.62 5.62
CA GLU A 198 -4.72 -1.10 4.74
C GLU A 198 -5.39 -2.35 5.33
N ARG A 199 -4.59 -3.32 5.77
CA ARG A 199 -5.07 -4.57 6.39
C ARG A 199 -5.97 -4.31 7.60
N PHE A 200 -5.59 -3.36 8.45
CA PHE A 200 -6.34 -3.02 9.67
C PHE A 200 -7.30 -1.84 9.48
N ASP A 201 -7.56 -1.42 8.25
CA ASP A 201 -8.47 -0.32 7.89
C ASP A 201 -8.26 0.96 8.72
N ILE A 202 -7.04 1.49 8.64
CA ILE A 202 -6.54 2.67 9.34
C ILE A 202 -6.27 3.79 8.32
N ARG A 203 -7.34 4.44 7.85
CA ARG A 203 -7.30 5.42 6.74
C ARG A 203 -6.27 6.54 6.95
N GLN A 204 -6.21 7.12 8.15
CA GLN A 204 -5.30 8.23 8.42
C GLN A 204 -3.82 7.78 8.39
N LEU A 205 -3.52 6.57 8.88
CA LEU A 205 -2.17 6.02 8.84
C LEU A 205 -1.73 5.68 7.41
N ARG A 206 -2.65 5.21 6.55
CA ARG A 206 -2.37 5.04 5.11
C ARG A 206 -1.95 6.35 4.46
N ALA A 207 -2.67 7.43 4.73
CA ALA A 207 -2.34 8.76 4.22
C ALA A 207 -0.96 9.23 4.73
N ASP A 208 -0.73 9.17 6.04
CA ASP A 208 0.52 9.65 6.64
C ASP A 208 1.73 8.80 6.17
N ALA A 209 1.59 7.49 6.01
CA ALA A 209 2.63 6.61 5.47
C ALA A 209 2.93 6.91 3.99
N LEU A 210 1.90 7.15 3.17
CA LEU A 210 2.06 7.50 1.75
C LEU A 210 2.74 8.86 1.59
N ASP A 211 2.31 9.89 2.32
CA ASP A 211 2.92 11.22 2.28
C ASP A 211 4.40 11.15 2.66
N ARG A 212 4.74 10.35 3.68
CA ARG A 212 6.13 10.19 4.11
C ARG A 212 6.98 9.44 3.09
N LEU A 213 6.46 8.33 2.56
CA LEU A 213 7.10 7.61 1.46
C LEU A 213 7.35 8.53 0.26
N ALA A 214 6.35 9.32 -0.14
CA ALA A 214 6.43 10.28 -1.24
C ALA A 214 7.56 11.30 -1.01
N THR A 215 7.67 11.82 0.21
CA THR A 215 8.67 12.79 0.63
C THR A 215 10.08 12.20 0.53
N VAL A 216 10.30 11.02 1.12
CA VAL A 216 11.61 10.35 1.10
C VAL A 216 12.04 10.02 -0.33
N MET A 217 11.11 9.50 -1.13
CA MET A 217 11.38 9.23 -2.55
C MET A 217 11.70 10.49 -3.35
N ASP A 218 11.06 11.63 -3.05
CA ASP A 218 11.36 12.92 -3.73
C ASP A 218 12.70 13.49 -3.27
N LYS A 219 13.05 13.42 -1.99
CA LYS A 219 14.36 13.87 -1.49
C LYS A 219 15.49 13.01 -2.04
N GLY A 220 15.31 11.69 -2.05
CA GLY A 220 16.29 10.76 -2.61
C GLY A 220 16.32 10.70 -4.13
N GLN A 221 15.33 11.26 -4.82
CA GLN A 221 15.11 11.08 -6.27
C GLN A 221 15.10 9.60 -6.68
N VAL A 222 14.51 8.74 -5.83
CA VAL A 222 14.47 7.28 -6.00
C VAL A 222 13.07 6.79 -6.37
N LEU A 223 13.02 5.58 -6.95
CA LEU A 223 11.81 4.81 -7.19
C LEU A 223 11.74 3.63 -6.22
N LEU A 224 10.53 3.06 -6.11
CA LEU A 224 10.32 1.89 -5.28
C LEU A 224 10.93 0.66 -5.98
N GLY A 225 11.69 -0.14 -5.25
CA GLY A 225 12.34 -1.34 -5.78
C GLY A 225 11.34 -2.44 -6.17
N PHE A 226 11.77 -3.40 -6.98
CA PHE A 226 10.89 -4.45 -7.50
C PHE A 226 10.29 -5.33 -6.41
N GLY A 227 11.08 -5.75 -5.41
CA GLY A 227 10.57 -6.55 -4.27
C GLY A 227 9.48 -5.83 -3.48
N ALA A 228 9.63 -4.52 -3.28
CA ALA A 228 8.63 -3.69 -2.62
C ALA A 228 7.34 -3.56 -3.44
N ILE A 229 7.44 -3.45 -4.78
CA ILE A 229 6.28 -3.44 -5.67
C ILE A 229 5.57 -4.79 -5.65
N GLN A 230 6.30 -5.91 -5.70
CA GLN A 230 5.73 -7.25 -5.59
C GLN A 230 5.00 -7.43 -4.26
N TYR A 231 5.67 -7.15 -3.14
CA TYR A 231 5.08 -7.20 -1.81
C TYR A 231 3.80 -6.37 -1.72
N LEU A 232 3.82 -5.13 -2.22
CA LEU A 232 2.65 -4.26 -2.24
C LEU A 232 1.49 -4.93 -3.00
N TYR A 233 1.75 -5.52 -4.16
CA TYR A 233 0.72 -6.15 -4.99
C TYR A 233 0.20 -7.49 -4.44
N LEU A 234 0.96 -8.17 -3.60
CA LEU A 234 0.52 -9.36 -2.89
C LEU A 234 -0.32 -9.03 -1.65
N ASN A 235 -0.06 -7.91 -0.99
CA ASN A 235 -0.58 -7.64 0.35
C ASN A 235 -1.61 -6.49 0.43
N THR A 236 -2.09 -5.99 -0.71
CA THR A 236 -3.12 -4.93 -0.75
C THR A 236 -4.26 -5.27 -1.70
N THR A 237 -5.28 -4.43 -1.77
CA THR A 237 -6.38 -4.61 -2.72
C THR A 237 -6.07 -3.98 -4.09
N ALA A 238 -6.79 -4.39 -5.13
CA ALA A 238 -6.66 -3.79 -6.47
C ALA A 238 -6.96 -2.27 -6.49
N ASN A 239 -7.75 -1.78 -5.54
CA ASN A 239 -8.12 -0.37 -5.41
C ASN A 239 -7.18 0.41 -4.48
N SER A 240 -6.07 -0.20 -4.05
CA SER A 240 -5.11 0.42 -3.14
C SER A 240 -4.53 1.70 -3.73
N LYS A 241 -4.69 2.82 -3.00
CA LYS A 241 -4.19 4.11 -3.45
C LYS A 241 -2.66 4.17 -3.57
N LEU A 242 -1.94 3.41 -2.74
CA LEU A 242 -0.49 3.29 -2.88
C LEU A 242 -0.10 2.60 -4.19
N ARG A 243 -0.85 1.58 -4.66
CA ARG A 243 -0.59 0.99 -5.99
C ARG A 243 -0.73 2.02 -7.08
N THR A 244 -1.83 2.79 -7.08
CA THR A 244 -2.06 3.87 -8.06
C THR A 244 -0.95 4.91 -8.00
N TYR A 245 -0.52 5.30 -6.80
CA TYR A 245 0.60 6.23 -6.61
C TYR A 245 1.90 5.73 -7.22
N ILE A 246 2.28 4.48 -6.93
CA ILE A 246 3.52 3.89 -7.45
C ILE A 246 3.46 3.70 -8.97
N VAL A 247 2.29 3.36 -9.54
CA VAL A 247 2.07 3.32 -11.00
C VAL A 247 2.35 4.69 -11.62
N HIS A 248 1.70 5.75 -11.12
CA HIS A 248 1.92 7.10 -11.65
C HIS A 248 3.36 7.55 -11.48
N ARG A 249 3.96 7.30 -10.31
CA ARG A 249 5.36 7.69 -10.05
C ARG A 249 6.31 6.97 -11.00
N THR A 250 6.08 5.69 -11.24
CA THR A 250 6.87 4.89 -12.19
C THR A 250 6.69 5.40 -13.61
N ALA A 251 5.45 5.61 -14.06
CA ALA A 251 5.16 6.11 -15.40
C ALA A 251 5.88 7.44 -15.67
N TYR A 252 5.82 8.40 -14.75
CA TYR A 252 6.36 9.75 -14.94
C TYR A 252 7.87 9.89 -14.68
N ARG A 253 8.49 8.97 -13.91
CA ARG A 253 9.91 9.11 -13.50
C ARG A 253 10.81 8.00 -14.00
N CYS A 254 10.28 6.81 -14.28
CA CYS A 254 11.08 5.66 -14.72
C CYS A 254 11.42 5.76 -16.20
N LYS A 255 12.66 5.39 -16.54
CA LYS A 255 13.08 5.12 -17.91
C LYS A 255 13.15 3.61 -18.06
N PHE A 256 12.27 3.03 -18.87
CA PHE A 256 12.31 1.61 -19.24
C PHE A 256 13.44 1.34 -20.24
N ALA A 257 14.68 1.57 -19.81
CA ALA A 257 15.88 1.48 -20.64
C ALA A 257 16.46 0.05 -20.68
N GLU A 258 16.16 -0.75 -19.65
CA GLU A 258 16.64 -2.12 -19.55
C GLU A 258 15.79 -3.08 -20.41
N PRO A 259 16.30 -4.28 -20.73
CA PRO A 259 15.53 -5.30 -21.45
C PRO A 259 14.27 -5.73 -20.68
N ALA A 260 13.27 -6.24 -21.41
CA ALA A 260 12.01 -6.71 -20.83
C ALA A 260 12.20 -7.76 -19.71
N SER A 261 13.26 -8.58 -19.81
CA SER A 261 13.62 -9.60 -18.82
C SER A 261 13.86 -9.04 -17.42
N GLU A 262 14.35 -7.80 -17.30
CA GLU A 262 14.58 -7.15 -16.00
C GLU A 262 13.26 -6.81 -15.28
N TYR A 263 12.15 -6.77 -16.02
CA TYR A 263 10.84 -6.42 -15.50
C TYR A 263 9.90 -7.63 -15.36
N GLU A 264 10.31 -8.84 -15.76
CA GLU A 264 9.47 -10.05 -15.71
C GLU A 264 9.01 -10.40 -14.30
N LYS A 265 9.78 -10.00 -13.28
CA LYS A 265 9.43 -10.22 -11.87
C LYS A 265 8.30 -9.30 -11.39
N LEU A 266 8.06 -8.18 -12.06
CA LEU A 266 7.03 -7.25 -11.62
C LEU A 266 5.62 -7.80 -11.86
N PRO A 267 4.64 -7.44 -11.02
CA PRO A 267 3.25 -7.82 -11.24
C PRO A 267 2.77 -7.39 -12.63
N VAL A 268 2.12 -8.30 -13.37
CA VAL A 268 1.67 -8.03 -14.74
C VAL A 268 0.66 -6.88 -14.74
N GLU A 269 -0.25 -6.86 -13.76
CA GLU A 269 -1.22 -5.78 -13.58
C GLU A 269 -0.56 -4.42 -13.32
N PHE A 270 0.60 -4.38 -12.65
CA PHE A 270 1.38 -3.17 -12.44
C PHE A 270 1.96 -2.66 -13.76
N LEU A 271 2.61 -3.55 -14.53
CA LEU A 271 3.20 -3.21 -15.82
C LEU A 271 2.14 -2.73 -16.82
N VAL A 272 0.99 -3.41 -16.87
CA VAL A 272 -0.16 -2.99 -17.69
C VAL A 272 -0.66 -1.61 -17.26
N ALA A 273 -0.81 -1.36 -15.95
CA ALA A 273 -1.25 -0.06 -15.46
C ALA A 273 -0.25 1.07 -15.81
N VAL A 274 1.05 0.80 -15.73
CA VAL A 274 2.09 1.76 -16.16
C VAL A 274 2.02 2.02 -17.67
N LEU A 275 1.87 0.96 -18.49
CA LEU A 275 1.73 1.08 -19.93
C LEU A 275 0.49 1.91 -20.31
N LEU A 276 -0.66 1.65 -19.70
CA LEU A 276 -1.88 2.40 -19.91
C LEU A 276 -1.71 3.87 -19.49
N THR A 277 -1.06 4.13 -18.35
CA THR A 277 -0.75 5.49 -17.90
C THR A 277 0.11 6.21 -18.93
N ASN A 278 1.18 5.59 -19.44
CA ASN A 278 2.02 6.16 -20.50
C ASN A 278 1.24 6.38 -21.81
N GLY A 279 0.29 5.51 -22.13
CA GLY A 279 -0.61 5.68 -23.27
C GLY A 279 -1.57 6.87 -23.15
N ARG A 280 -1.89 7.30 -21.93
CA ARG A 280 -2.77 8.46 -21.68
C ARG A 280 -2.02 9.79 -21.50
N ARG A 281 -0.73 9.73 -21.14
CA ARG A 281 0.11 10.91 -20.94
C ARG A 281 0.25 11.76 -22.20
N LEU A 282 0.27 13.08 -21.99
CA LEU A 282 0.58 14.04 -23.04
C LEU A 282 2.10 14.13 -23.23
N THR A 283 2.55 14.73 -24.32
CA THR A 283 3.97 15.06 -24.47
C THR A 283 4.21 16.45 -23.88
N ASP A 284 5.37 16.65 -23.26
CA ASP A 284 5.77 17.89 -22.57
C ASP A 284 5.79 19.13 -23.48
N LYS A 285 5.95 18.94 -24.80
CA LYS A 285 6.02 20.03 -25.78
C LYS A 285 5.12 19.73 -26.98
N GLN A 286 4.04 20.51 -27.14
CA GLN A 286 3.13 20.45 -28.28
C GLN A 286 2.68 21.86 -28.66
N CYS A 287 2.44 22.12 -29.96
CA CYS A 287 1.62 23.25 -30.36
C CYS A 287 0.13 22.95 -30.11
N ASP A 288 -0.71 23.99 -30.11
CA ASP A 288 -2.13 23.88 -29.79
C ASP A 288 -2.87 22.83 -30.66
N GLU A 289 -2.57 22.79 -31.97
CA GLU A 289 -3.21 21.83 -32.88
C GLU A 289 -2.81 20.38 -32.57
N CYS A 290 -1.51 20.14 -32.33
CA CYS A 290 -1.01 18.82 -31.92
C CYS A 290 -1.60 18.40 -30.56
N HIS A 291 -1.76 19.34 -29.64
CA HIS A 291 -2.35 19.11 -28.33
C HIS A 291 -3.83 18.70 -28.44
N GLN A 292 -4.65 19.48 -29.15
CA GLN A 292 -6.06 19.14 -29.39
C GLN A 292 -6.22 17.79 -30.10
N ARG A 293 -5.36 17.50 -31.07
CA ARG A 293 -5.33 16.21 -31.75
C ARG A 293 -4.96 15.07 -30.79
N ALA A 294 -3.98 15.27 -29.90
CA ALA A 294 -3.56 14.27 -28.91
C ALA A 294 -4.68 13.96 -27.91
N LEU A 295 -5.39 14.99 -27.42
CA LEU A 295 -6.52 14.83 -26.52
C LEU A 295 -7.62 13.95 -27.14
N LYS A 296 -7.97 14.22 -28.40
CA LYS A 296 -8.95 13.42 -29.14
C LYS A 296 -8.46 12.00 -29.42
N LEU A 297 -7.23 11.84 -29.91
CA LEU A 297 -6.67 10.53 -30.28
C LEU A 297 -6.58 9.57 -29.09
N ARG A 298 -6.33 10.09 -27.89
CA ARG A 298 -6.22 9.33 -26.65
C ARG A 298 -7.56 9.20 -25.89
N GLY A 299 -8.66 9.71 -26.45
CA GLY A 299 -9.99 9.65 -25.83
C GLY A 299 -10.18 10.55 -24.60
N LEU A 300 -9.26 11.49 -24.33
CA LEU A 300 -9.29 12.34 -23.13
C LEU A 300 -10.40 13.42 -23.15
N LEU A 301 -11.04 13.60 -24.31
CA LEU A 301 -12.23 14.44 -24.47
C LEU A 301 -13.53 13.66 -24.32
N ASP A 302 -13.49 12.36 -24.62
CA ASP A 302 -14.68 11.50 -24.68
C ASP A 302 -15.01 10.88 -23.32
N PHE A 303 -14.02 10.76 -22.44
CA PHE A 303 -14.15 10.19 -21.11
C PHE A 303 -13.61 11.13 -20.02
N GLU A 304 -14.23 11.07 -18.84
CA GLU A 304 -13.66 11.67 -17.63
C GLU A 304 -12.57 10.76 -17.08
N HIS A 305 -11.38 11.36 -16.92
CA HIS A 305 -10.20 10.71 -16.39
C HIS A 305 -9.67 11.58 -15.26
N ASP A 306 -9.82 11.11 -14.03
CA ASP A 306 -9.39 11.84 -12.83
C ASP A 306 -7.87 11.81 -12.63
N ASP A 307 -7.16 10.97 -13.39
CA ASP A 307 -5.73 10.65 -13.28
C ASP A 307 -4.86 11.32 -14.35
N VAL A 308 -5.40 12.22 -15.18
CA VAL A 308 -4.66 12.85 -16.29
C VAL A 308 -4.89 14.36 -16.34
N CYS A 309 -3.79 15.12 -16.35
CA CYS A 309 -3.84 16.56 -16.62
C CYS A 309 -4.12 16.80 -18.12
N LYS A 310 -5.25 17.44 -18.44
CA LYS A 310 -5.65 17.71 -19.83
C LYS A 310 -4.85 18.83 -20.49
N THR A 311 -4.11 19.63 -19.74
CA THR A 311 -3.38 20.80 -20.27
C THR A 311 -1.88 20.59 -20.41
N GLN A 312 -1.28 19.72 -19.59
CA GLN A 312 0.18 19.51 -19.54
C GLN A 312 0.49 18.06 -19.14
N ASP A 313 1.67 17.54 -19.48
CA ASP A 313 2.13 16.23 -18.98
C ASP A 313 2.59 16.33 -17.52
N LEU A 314 1.64 16.46 -16.60
CA LEU A 314 1.89 16.55 -15.16
C LEU A 314 1.30 15.35 -14.43
N ALA A 315 2.15 14.74 -13.59
CA ALA A 315 1.73 13.64 -12.74
C ALA A 315 0.67 14.10 -11.71
N PRO A 316 -0.36 13.29 -11.40
CA PRO A 316 -1.43 13.75 -10.51
C PRO A 316 -0.95 14.13 -9.10
N TYR A 317 0.12 13.50 -8.60
CA TYR A 317 0.71 13.83 -7.30
C TYR A 317 1.42 15.20 -7.27
N LYS A 318 1.67 15.83 -8.42
CA LYS A 318 2.15 17.22 -8.49
C LYS A 318 1.01 18.24 -8.48
N LEU A 319 -0.22 17.80 -8.78
CA LEU A 319 -1.41 18.65 -8.76
C LEU A 319 -2.13 18.55 -7.41
N ASP A 320 -2.38 17.32 -6.96
CA ASP A 320 -3.12 17.05 -5.74
C ASP A 320 -2.73 15.70 -5.14
N MET A 321 -2.06 15.72 -4.00
CA MET A 321 -1.71 14.49 -3.27
C MET A 321 -2.93 13.81 -2.63
N CYS A 322 -4.02 14.55 -2.34
CA CYS A 322 -5.28 13.94 -1.84
C CYS A 322 -5.91 12.98 -2.86
N PHE A 323 -5.53 13.02 -4.13
CA PHE A 323 -5.94 12.01 -5.12
C PHE A 323 -5.64 10.57 -4.67
N TYR A 324 -4.54 10.39 -3.93
CA TYR A 324 -4.08 9.10 -3.41
C TYR A 324 -4.51 8.85 -1.96
N HIS A 325 -5.41 9.66 -1.42
CA HIS A 325 -5.95 9.47 -0.07
C HIS A 325 -7.44 9.16 -0.12
N GLU A 326 -7.94 8.58 0.96
CA GLU A 326 -9.36 8.28 1.14
C GLU A 326 -9.98 9.26 2.13
N HIS A 327 -11.01 9.97 1.67
CA HIS A 327 -11.75 10.94 2.47
C HIS A 327 -13.25 10.59 2.43
N PRO A 328 -13.94 10.58 3.57
CA PRO A 328 -15.38 10.39 3.62
C PRO A 328 -16.14 11.63 3.13
N ASP A 329 -15.54 12.81 3.27
CA ASP A 329 -16.11 14.10 2.89
C ASP A 329 -15.03 15.13 2.53
N GLU A 330 -15.50 16.27 2.00
CA GLU A 330 -14.64 17.36 1.54
C GLU A 330 -13.94 18.10 2.70
N GLU A 331 -14.51 18.08 3.91
CA GLU A 331 -13.91 18.75 5.07
C GLU A 331 -12.69 17.96 5.58
N GLU A 332 -12.77 16.63 5.64
CA GLU A 332 -11.63 15.76 5.92
C GLU A 332 -10.55 15.87 4.81
N ARG A 333 -10.95 16.01 3.55
CA ARG A 333 -10.02 16.24 2.43
C ARG A 333 -9.25 17.55 2.61
N LYS A 334 -9.93 18.66 2.91
CA LYS A 334 -9.29 19.96 3.21
C LYS A 334 -8.39 19.87 4.43
N ALA A 335 -8.82 19.20 5.50
CA ALA A 335 -8.01 18.99 6.70
C ALA A 335 -6.74 18.20 6.37
N CYS A 336 -6.84 17.17 5.53
CA CYS A 336 -5.68 16.41 5.07
C CYS A 336 -4.71 17.28 4.25
N ALA A 337 -5.21 18.11 3.34
CA ALA A 337 -4.38 19.03 2.57
C ALA A 337 -3.66 20.04 3.48
N ALA A 338 -4.38 20.62 4.45
CA ALA A 338 -3.85 21.59 5.39
C ALA A 338 -2.69 21.02 6.25
N ARG A 339 -2.81 19.77 6.70
CA ARG A 339 -1.75 19.09 7.48
C ARG A 339 -0.42 19.06 6.75
N ARG A 340 -0.42 18.86 5.43
CA ARG A 340 0.81 18.88 4.63
C ARG A 340 1.43 20.27 4.56
N THR A 341 0.63 21.30 4.35
CA THR A 341 1.12 22.68 4.25
C THR A 341 1.66 23.26 5.56
N THR A 342 1.26 22.71 6.72
CA THR A 342 1.76 23.14 8.03
C THR A 342 3.06 22.45 8.46
N THR A 343 3.58 21.51 7.66
CA THR A 343 4.81 20.77 7.95
C THR A 343 6.02 21.27 7.13
N GLU A 344 5.83 22.33 6.34
CA GLU A 344 6.87 23.15 5.70
C GLU A 344 7.13 24.40 6.54
#